data_AF-A0A8T7GWZ0-F1
#
_entry.id   AF-A0A8T7GWZ0-F1
#
_cell.length_a   1.000
_cell.length_b   1.000
_cell.length_c   1.000
_cell.angle_alpha   90.00
_cell.angle_beta   90.00
_cell.angle_gamma   90.00
#
_symmetry.space_group_name_H-M   'P 1'
#
loop_
_entity.id
_entity.type
_entity.pdbx_description
1 polymer ?
#
loop_
_entity_poly.entity_id
_entity_poly.type
_entity_poly.pdbx_seq_one_letter_code
_entity_poly.pdbx_strand_id
1 'polypeptide(L)'
;MKVTTMNKMGLLFSVLLVLSLGFATNLNTGTITNATNELARFICTTIPMIIFLAIVFAALLYGVAQMLPADQKARVMQFAGAAMVAAFLSALIYILAPSLMGILLPSNTNSFDCNNY
;
A
#
# COMPACT_ATOMS: atom_id res chain seq x y z
N MET A 1 -13.83 37.57 -4.76
CA MET A 1 -13.98 36.53 -3.72
C MET A 1 -12.66 35.81 -3.56
N LYS A 2 -12.10 35.85 -2.35
CA LYS A 2 -10.76 35.32 -2.02
C LYS A 2 -10.92 33.82 -1.79
N VAL A 3 -10.45 33.00 -2.74
CA VAL A 3 -10.45 31.54 -2.59
C VAL A 3 -9.49 31.22 -1.46
N THR A 4 -10.06 30.93 -0.30
CA THR A 4 -9.37 30.44 0.88
C THR A 4 -8.53 29.24 0.50
N THR A 5 -7.25 29.27 0.88
CA THR A 5 -6.29 28.19 0.79
C THR A 5 -6.89 26.93 1.44
N MET A 6 -7.48 26.06 0.62
CA MET A 6 -8.08 24.81 1.04
C MET A 6 -7.03 24.01 1.80
N ASN A 7 -7.37 23.63 3.02
CA ASN A 7 -6.47 23.10 4.04
C ASN A 7 -5.88 21.75 3.58
N LYS A 8 -4.77 21.78 2.83
CA LYS A 8 -4.14 20.60 2.21
C LYS A 8 -3.86 19.48 3.22
N MET A 9 -3.58 19.85 4.47
CA MET A 9 -3.41 18.90 5.58
C MET A 9 -4.72 18.22 5.99
N GLY A 10 -5.85 18.94 5.99
CA GLY A 10 -7.17 18.37 6.28
C GLY A 10 -7.60 17.35 5.22
N LEU A 11 -7.24 17.59 3.95
CA LEU A 11 -7.53 16.65 2.86
C LEU A 11 -6.69 15.38 2.98
N LEU A 12 -5.39 15.49 3.31
CA LEU A 12 -4.54 14.33 3.57
C LEU A 12 -5.05 13.51 4.77
N PHE A 13 -5.47 14.18 5.85
CA PHE A 13 -6.02 13.51 7.02
C PHE A 13 -7.33 12.78 6.72
N SER A 14 -8.23 13.37 5.94
CA SER A 14 -9.50 12.70 5.58
C SER A 14 -9.28 11.50 4.66
N VAL A 15 -8.31 11.58 3.74
CA VAL A 15 -7.93 10.44 2.89
C VAL A 15 -7.32 9.31 3.74
N LEU A 16 -6.43 9.63 4.68
CA LEU A 16 -5.86 8.64 5.61
C LEU A 16 -6.92 7.98 6.49
N LEU A 17 -7.90 8.76 6.96
CA LEU A 17 -8.96 8.28 7.83
C LEU A 17 -9.95 7.37 7.08
N VAL A 18 -10.28 7.69 5.82
CA VAL A 18 -11.11 6.81 5.00
C VAL A 18 -10.37 5.51 4.67
N LEU A 19 -9.07 5.57 4.39
CA LEU A 19 -8.24 4.39 4.19
C LEU A 19 -8.19 3.51 5.44
N SER A 20 -8.08 4.09 6.64
CA SER A 20 -8.00 3.32 7.89
C SER A 20 -9.33 2.66 8.29
N LEU A 21 -10.47 3.27 7.95
CA LEU A 21 -11.79 2.67 8.18
C LEU A 21 -12.01 1.38 7.37
N GLY A 22 -11.38 1.26 6.19
CA GLY A 22 -11.41 0.03 5.40
C GLY A 22 -10.78 -1.18 6.10
N PHE A 23 -9.93 -0.97 7.10
CA PHE A 23 -9.27 -2.03 7.88
C PHE A 23 -10.00 -2.37 9.19
N ALA A 24 -11.03 -1.62 9.59
CA ALA A 24 -11.64 -1.70 10.93
C ALA A 24 -12.95 -2.50 11.00
N THR A 25 -13.31 -3.28 9.99
CA THR A 25 -14.66 -3.86 9.83
C THR A 25 -14.99 -5.12 10.66
N ASN A 26 -14.05 -5.71 11.42
CA ASN A 26 -14.33 -6.93 12.19
C ASN A 26 -14.30 -6.72 13.72
N LEU A 27 -15.49 -6.47 14.28
CA LEU A 27 -15.74 -6.10 15.69
C LEU A 27 -16.18 -7.28 16.59
N ASN A 28 -15.58 -8.47 16.46
CA ASN A 28 -16.02 -9.65 17.22
C ASN A 28 -14.97 -10.19 18.21
N THR A 29 -15.04 -9.77 19.47
CA THR A 29 -14.11 -9.90 20.63
C THR A 29 -13.57 -11.30 21.03
N GLY A 30 -13.55 -12.29 20.15
CA GLY A 30 -12.69 -13.49 20.20
C GLY A 30 -11.47 -13.37 19.25
N THR A 31 -11.04 -12.14 19.00
CA THR A 31 -10.80 -11.58 17.65
C THR A 31 -9.38 -11.60 17.15
N ILE A 32 -8.36 -11.72 18.00
CA ILE A 32 -6.99 -11.36 17.58
C ILE A 32 -6.48 -12.35 16.54
N THR A 33 -6.70 -13.65 16.76
CA THR A 33 -6.33 -14.72 15.81
C THR A 33 -7.05 -14.59 14.47
N ASN A 34 -8.35 -14.28 14.47
CA ASN A 34 -9.11 -14.07 13.23
C ASN A 34 -8.73 -12.76 12.54
N ALA A 35 -8.48 -11.69 13.29
CA ALA A 35 -8.02 -10.42 12.74
C ALA A 35 -6.62 -10.55 12.14
N THR A 36 -5.72 -11.31 12.78
CA THR A 36 -4.41 -11.63 12.21
C THR A 36 -4.52 -12.46 10.94
N ASN A 37 -5.52 -13.35 10.86
CA ASN A 37 -5.72 -14.18 9.68
C ASN A 37 -6.33 -13.40 8.50
N GLU A 38 -7.30 -12.52 8.76
CA GLU A 38 -7.81 -11.58 7.75
C GLU A 38 -6.72 -10.60 7.28
N LEU A 39 -5.84 -10.17 8.20
CA LEU A 39 -4.69 -9.35 7.85
C LEU A 39 -3.68 -10.11 7.00
N ALA A 40 -3.39 -11.37 7.34
CA ALA A 40 -2.54 -12.25 6.53
C ALA A 40 -3.12 -12.39 5.12
N ARG A 41 -4.40 -12.70 5.01
CA ARG A 41 -5.11 -12.81 3.74
C ARG A 41 -5.04 -11.51 2.93
N PHE A 42 -5.30 -10.37 3.56
CA PHE A 42 -5.18 -9.06 2.92
C PHE A 42 -3.76 -8.79 2.40
N ILE A 43 -2.75 -9.12 3.20
CA ILE A 43 -1.34 -8.97 2.80
C ILE A 43 -1.03 -9.91 1.62
N CYS A 44 -1.52 -11.15 1.65
CA CYS A 44 -1.22 -12.15 0.63
C CYS A 44 -1.98 -11.94 -0.69
N THR A 45 -3.20 -11.40 -0.67
CA THR A 45 -3.99 -11.18 -1.89
C THR A 45 -3.86 -9.77 -2.44
N THR A 46 -3.85 -8.76 -1.57
CA THR A 46 -3.99 -7.36 -1.98
C THR A 46 -2.63 -6.72 -2.29
N ILE A 47 -1.59 -7.00 -1.50
CA ILE A 47 -0.26 -6.39 -1.72
C ILE A 47 0.36 -6.80 -3.06
N PRO A 48 0.33 -8.06 -3.52
CA PRO A 48 0.86 -8.42 -4.84
C PRO A 48 0.16 -7.68 -5.97
N MET A 49 -1.16 -7.48 -5.85
CA MET A 49 -1.95 -6.72 -6.82
C MET A 49 -1.50 -5.25 -6.87
N ILE A 50 -1.28 -4.62 -5.70
CA ILE A 50 -0.78 -3.24 -5.61
C ILE A 50 0.63 -3.11 -6.19
N ILE A 51 1.52 -4.08 -5.94
CA ILE A 51 2.88 -4.11 -6.50
C ILE A 51 2.81 -4.15 -8.03
N PHE A 52 2.01 -5.06 -8.60
CA PHE A 52 1.83 -5.15 -10.05
C PHE A 52 1.28 -3.85 -10.63
N LEU A 53 0.26 -3.27 -10.00
CA LEU A 53 -0.35 -2.02 -10.45
C LEU A 53 0.66 -0.87 -10.44
N ALA A 54 1.48 -0.77 -9.38
CA ALA A 54 2.51 0.27 -9.25
C ALA A 54 3.62 0.13 -10.30
N ILE A 55 4.05 -1.10 -10.61
CA ILE A 55 5.05 -1.38 -11.66
C ILE A 55 4.50 -1.01 -13.04
N VAL A 56 3.26 -1.41 -13.35
CA VAL A 56 2.61 -1.06 -14.63
C VAL A 56 2.45 0.45 -14.75
N PHE A 57 2.04 1.12 -13.67
CA PHE A 57 1.91 2.58 -13.64
C PHE A 57 3.25 3.28 -13.88
N ALA A 58 4.33 2.79 -13.26
CA ALA A 58 5.68 3.31 -13.51
C ALA A 58 6.08 3.14 -14.98
N ALA A 59 5.83 1.95 -15.57
CA ALA A 59 6.13 1.69 -16.99
C ALA A 59 5.36 2.62 -17.93
N LEU A 60 4.08 2.87 -17.65
CA LEU A 60 3.27 3.82 -18.40
C LEU A 60 3.81 5.25 -18.29
N LEU A 61 4.19 5.69 -17.09
CA LEU A 61 4.77 7.01 -16.90
C LEU A 61 6.11 7.16 -17.62
N TYR A 62 6.94 6.10 -17.66
CA TYR A 62 8.17 6.10 -18.47
C TYR A 62 7.88 6.22 -19.97
N GLY A 63 6.88 5.49 -20.48
CA GLY A 63 6.46 5.60 -21.88
C GLY A 63 5.93 6.98 -22.23
N VAL A 64 5.07 7.53 -21.38
CA VAL A 64 4.53 8.89 -21.51
C VAL A 64 5.67 9.91 -21.47
N ALA A 65 6.63 9.77 -20.56
CA ALA A 65 7.76 10.70 -20.45
C ALA A 65 8.64 10.80 -21.71
N GLN A 66 8.60 9.83 -22.63
CA GLN A 66 9.29 9.92 -23.91
C GLN A 66 8.58 10.83 -24.93
N MET A 67 7.27 11.03 -24.78
CA MET A 67 6.46 11.86 -25.68
C MET A 67 6.34 13.31 -25.21
N LEU A 68 6.83 13.63 -23.99
CA LEU A 68 6.72 14.98 -23.42
C LEU A 68 7.98 15.84 -23.63
N PRO A 69 7.80 17.17 -23.75
CA PRO A 69 8.91 18.13 -23.78
C PRO A 69 9.68 18.14 -22.45
N ALA A 70 10.94 18.59 -22.50
CA ALA A 70 11.94 18.44 -21.44
C ALA A 70 11.45 18.87 -20.04
N ASP A 71 10.70 19.96 -19.96
CA ASP A 71 10.23 20.54 -18.70
C ASP A 71 9.20 19.64 -17.99
N GLN A 72 8.34 18.97 -18.77
CA GLN A 72 7.31 18.08 -18.24
C GLN A 72 7.83 16.65 -18.05
N LYS A 73 8.80 16.24 -18.87
CA LYS A 73 9.49 14.96 -18.73
C LYS A 73 10.13 14.79 -17.35
N ALA A 74 10.83 15.81 -16.85
CA ALA A 74 11.47 15.75 -15.53
C ALA A 74 10.45 15.51 -14.40
N ARG A 75 9.27 16.13 -14.48
CA ARG A 75 8.20 15.98 -13.50
C ARG A 75 7.56 14.59 -13.53
N VAL A 76 7.30 14.07 -14.73
CA VAL A 76 6.73 12.72 -14.91
C VAL A 76 7.71 11.65 -14.42
N MET A 77 9.01 11.82 -14.66
CA MET A 77 10.05 10.92 -14.16
C MET A 77 10.11 10.87 -12.62
N GLN A 78 9.86 12.00 -11.94
CA GLN A 78 9.76 11.99 -10.47
C GLN A 78 8.56 11.16 -9.98
N PHE A 79 7.42 11.23 -10.64
CA PHE A 79 6.26 10.41 -10.31
C PHE A 79 6.49 8.92 -10.62
N ALA A 80 7.17 8.61 -11.73
CA ALA A 80 7.56 7.24 -12.07
C ALA A 80 8.51 6.66 -11.01
N GLY A 81 9.50 7.45 -10.57
CA GLY A 81 10.40 7.07 -9.49
C GLY A 81 9.67 6.82 -8.17
N ALA A 82 8.75 7.70 -7.79
CA ALA A 82 7.93 7.53 -6.58
C ALA A 82 7.06 6.25 -6.64
N ALA A 83 6.47 5.94 -7.80
CA ALA A 83 5.72 4.70 -8.00
C ALA A 83 6.62 3.45 -7.83
N MET A 84 7.87 3.51 -8.32
CA MET A 84 8.83 2.42 -8.17
C MET A 84 9.25 2.22 -6.71
N VAL A 85 9.47 3.31 -5.96
CA VAL A 85 9.78 3.24 -4.52
C VAL A 85 8.59 2.67 -3.73
N ALA A 86 7.36 3.07 -4.07
CA ALA A 86 6.16 2.52 -3.44
C ALA A 86 6.01 1.01 -3.71
N ALA A 87 6.30 0.56 -4.94
CA ALA A 87 6.31 -0.86 -5.28
C ALA A 87 7.37 -1.63 -4.48
N PHE A 88 8.58 -1.08 -4.37
CA PHE A 88 9.67 -1.68 -3.60
C PHE A 88 9.35 -1.79 -2.10
N LEU A 89 8.81 -0.73 -1.49
CA LEU A 89 8.37 -0.76 -0.10
C LEU A 89 7.25 -1.78 0.14
N SER A 90 6.30 -1.89 -0.79
CA SER A 90 5.22 -2.86 -0.69
C SER A 90 5.73 -4.30 -0.79
N ALA A 91 6.69 -4.57 -1.67
CA ALA A 91 7.36 -5.87 -1.76
C ALA A 91 8.15 -6.20 -0.49
N LEU A 92 8.83 -5.21 0.09
CA LEU A 92 9.56 -5.36 1.34
C LEU A 92 8.61 -5.70 2.50
N ILE A 93 7.46 -5.05 2.59
CA ILE A 93 6.42 -5.33 3.59
C ILE A 93 5.91 -6.76 3.43
N TYR A 94 5.63 -7.20 2.20
CA TYR A 94 5.16 -8.58 1.94
C TYR A 94 6.15 -9.64 2.46
N ILE A 95 7.46 -9.41 2.28
CA ILE A 95 8.51 -10.34 2.74
C ILE A 95 8.70 -10.27 4.26
N LEU A 96 8.68 -9.07 4.86
CA LEU A 96 8.96 -8.87 6.28
C LEU A 96 7.77 -9.13 7.20
N ALA A 97 6.54 -8.94 6.71
CA ALA A 97 5.32 -9.10 7.49
C ALA A 97 5.21 -10.44 8.23
N PRO A 98 5.41 -11.62 7.59
CA PRO A 98 5.33 -12.89 8.30
C PRO A 98 6.43 -13.04 9.36
N SER A 99 7.63 -12.51 9.10
CA SER A 99 8.76 -12.57 10.05
C SER A 99 8.51 -11.71 11.29
N LEU A 100 7.98 -10.51 11.11
CA LEU A 100 7.65 -9.60 12.22
C LEU A 100 6.47 -10.11 13.05
N MET A 101 5.45 -10.69 12.40
CA MET A 101 4.29 -11.28 13.07
C MET A 101 4.67 -12.55 13.85
N GLY A 102 5.55 -13.39 13.33
CA GLY A 102 6.05 -14.59 14.03
C GLY A 102 6.79 -14.27 15.34
N ILE A 103 7.45 -13.10 15.42
CA ILE A 103 8.10 -12.62 16.64
C ILE A 103 7.07 -12.07 17.65
N LEU A 104 6.02 -11.39 17.16
CA LEU A 104 5.00 -10.75 18.01
C LEU A 104 3.93 -11.72 18.51
N LEU A 105 3.59 -12.77 17.74
CA LEU A 105 2.60 -13.79 18.09
C LEU A 105 3.15 -15.21 17.82
N PRO A 106 3.99 -15.74 18.71
CA PRO A 106 4.64 -17.05 18.52
C PRO A 106 3.65 -18.25 18.49
N SER A 107 2.41 -18.07 18.95
CA SER A 107 1.39 -19.13 19.02
C SER A 107 0.67 -19.39 17.69
N ASN A 108 0.94 -18.62 16.63
CA ASN A 108 0.12 -18.61 15.40
C ASN A 108 0.95 -18.59 14.10
N THR A 109 2.13 -19.20 14.14
CA THR A 109 3.14 -19.19 13.06
C THR A 109 2.66 -19.76 11.72
N ASN A 110 1.61 -20.58 11.71
CA ASN A 110 1.08 -21.20 10.49
C ASN A 110 0.03 -20.35 9.76
N SER A 111 -0.49 -19.30 10.40
CA SER A 111 -1.63 -18.50 9.89
C SER A 111 -1.19 -17.36 8.96
N PHE A 112 0.12 -17.13 8.80
CA PHE A 112 0.70 -16.04 8.00
C PHE A 112 1.50 -16.51 6.78
N ASP A 113 1.43 -17.80 6.46
CA ASP A 113 2.06 -18.34 5.26
C ASP A 113 1.17 -18.08 4.04
N CYS A 114 1.63 -17.21 3.14
CA CYS A 114 0.94 -16.92 1.88
C CYS A 114 0.89 -18.12 0.91
N ASN A 115 1.51 -19.26 1.23
CA ASN A 115 1.34 -20.51 0.47
C ASN A 115 0.08 -21.31 0.84
N ASN A 116 -0.55 -21.04 2.00
CA ASN A 116 -1.71 -21.79 2.47
C ASN A 116 -3.05 -21.05 2.26
N TYR A 117 -3.05 -19.95 1.50
CA TYR A 117 -4.21 -19.12 1.18
C TYR A 117 -4.43 -18.95 -0.32
#